data_AF-A0A1J6IQM9-F1
#
_entry.id   AF-A0A1J6IQM9-F1
#
_cell.length_a   1.000
_cell.length_b   1.000
_cell.length_c   1.000
_cell.angle_alpha   90.00
_cell.angle_beta   90.00
_cell.angle_gamma   90.00
#
_symmetry.space_group_name_H-M   'P 1'
#
loop_
_entity.id
_entity.type
_entity.pdbx_description
1 polymer ?
#
loop_
_entity_poly.entity_id
_entity_poly.type
_entity_poly.pdbx_seq_one_letter_code
_entity_poly.pdbx_strand_id
1 'polypeptide(L)'
;GARSDLDLALRVDEPPIPTESSTPEAKANYERWEQSNRLSSILIKAHISQSIRGSIPNNYKVKAYVKAIDEQFVSFDKALANTLMKRLSSMTFDRSTVREHIMDMRDIAAKHKSLEVDMSEPFLVHFILKSLHAEYGPFKISYNTHKDKWLINELLTMRVG
;
A
#
# COMPACT_ATOMS: atom_id res chain seq x y z
N GLY A 1 -3.92 24.14 -33.47
CA GLY A 1 -3.00 24.03 -32.32
C GLY A 1 -2.93 22.59 -31.89
N ALA A 2 -1.80 21.92 -32.14
CA ALA A 2 -1.64 20.50 -31.84
C ALA A 2 -1.45 20.33 -30.32
N ARG A 3 -2.51 19.91 -29.62
CA ARG A 3 -2.34 19.27 -28.32
C ARG A 3 -1.41 18.07 -28.56
N SER A 4 -0.20 18.14 -28.00
CA SER A 4 0.72 17.01 -27.96
C SER A 4 -0.02 15.85 -27.28
N ASP A 5 -0.36 14.81 -28.04
CA ASP A 5 -1.04 13.62 -27.52
C ASP A 5 0.00 12.70 -26.87
N LEU A 6 0.69 13.25 -25.86
CA LEU A 6 1.83 12.65 -25.19
C LEU A 6 1.46 11.29 -24.60
N ASP A 7 0.22 11.14 -24.14
CA ASP A 7 -0.31 9.95 -23.50
C ASP A 7 -1.18 9.07 -24.44
N LEU A 8 -1.15 9.32 -25.75
CA LEU A 8 -1.80 8.45 -26.74
C LEU A 8 -1.47 6.97 -26.53
N ALA A 9 -0.19 6.64 -26.35
CA ALA A 9 0.28 5.27 -26.14
C ALA A 9 -0.14 4.64 -24.80
N LEU A 10 -0.62 5.45 -23.85
CA LEU A 10 -1.20 4.96 -22.59
C LEU A 10 -2.69 4.62 -22.75
N ARG A 11 -3.41 5.34 -23.62
CA ARG A 11 -4.85 5.17 -23.82
C ARG A 11 -5.20 4.14 -24.90
N VAL A 12 -4.40 4.07 -25.95
CA VAL A 12 -4.67 3.25 -27.14
C VAL A 12 -3.68 2.08 -27.21
N ASP A 13 -4.18 0.92 -27.60
CA ASP A 13 -3.33 -0.25 -27.83
C ASP A 13 -2.38 -0.03 -29.01
N GLU A 14 -1.28 -0.78 -29.02
CA GLU A 14 -0.26 -0.68 -30.06
C GLU A 14 -0.87 -0.99 -31.44
N PRO A 15 -0.79 -0.06 -32.41
CA PRO A 15 -1.25 -0.32 -33.75
C PRO A 15 -0.36 -1.37 -34.43
N PRO A 16 -0.89 -2.10 -35.44
CA PRO A 16 -0.09 -3.05 -36.20
C PRO A 16 1.17 -2.39 -36.78
N ILE A 17 2.29 -3.10 -36.72
CA ILE A 17 3.56 -2.63 -37.29
C ILE A 17 3.35 -2.39 -38.80
N PRO A 18 3.59 -1.17 -39.31
CA PRO A 18 3.39 -0.88 -40.72
C PRO A 18 4.35 -1.68 -41.60
N THR A 19 3.81 -2.18 -42.71
CA THR A 19 4.55 -2.79 -43.82
C THR A 19 4.76 -1.79 -44.95
N GLU A 20 5.55 -2.16 -45.97
CA GLU A 20 5.72 -1.35 -47.18
C GLU A 20 4.38 -1.03 -47.86
N SER A 21 3.47 -2.01 -47.88
CA SER A 21 2.12 -1.94 -48.44
C SER A 21 1.09 -1.19 -47.58
N SER A 22 1.45 -0.77 -46.37
CA SER A 22 0.53 -0.04 -45.48
C SER A 22 0.20 1.35 -46.02
N THR A 23 -1.03 1.80 -45.77
CA THR A 23 -1.48 3.14 -46.20
C THR A 23 -0.68 4.25 -45.49
N PRO A 24 -0.60 5.46 -46.09
CA PRO A 24 0.02 6.61 -45.44
C PRO A 24 -0.56 6.90 -44.05
N GLU A 25 -1.87 6.72 -43.88
CA GLU A 25 -2.57 6.93 -42.62
C GLU A 25 -2.16 5.91 -41.55
N ALA A 26 -2.02 4.63 -41.92
CA ALA A 26 -1.58 3.58 -41.01
C ALA A 26 -0.14 3.84 -40.52
N LYS A 27 0.76 4.25 -41.42
CA LYS A 27 2.13 4.65 -41.09
C LYS A 27 2.15 5.85 -40.15
N ALA A 28 1.40 6.90 -40.46
CA ALA A 28 1.31 8.10 -39.62
C ALA A 28 0.73 7.81 -38.22
N ASN A 29 -0.25 6.91 -38.13
CA ASN A 29 -0.82 6.51 -36.84
C ASN A 29 0.19 5.75 -35.97
N TYR A 30 0.95 4.82 -36.56
CA TYR A 30 2.01 4.11 -35.85
C TYR A 30 3.10 5.08 -35.38
N GLU A 31 3.57 5.99 -36.23
CA GLU A 31 4.59 6.99 -35.86
C GLU A 31 4.14 7.89 -34.70
N ARG A 32 2.88 8.35 -34.72
CA ARG A 32 2.31 9.14 -33.63
C ARG A 32 2.25 8.35 -32.33
N TRP A 33 1.79 7.10 -32.38
CA TRP A 33 1.76 6.22 -31.21
C TRP A 33 3.18 5.98 -30.67
N GLU A 34 4.14 5.72 -31.55
CA GLU A 34 5.52 5.43 -31.18
C GLU A 34 6.21 6.65 -30.56
N GLN A 35 5.98 7.85 -31.11
CA GLN A 35 6.48 9.08 -30.53
C GLN A 35 5.90 9.32 -29.12
N SER A 36 4.59 9.09 -28.95
CA SER A 36 3.94 9.16 -27.64
C SER A 36 4.52 8.12 -26.66
N ASN A 37 4.73 6.88 -27.10
CA ASN A 37 5.32 5.80 -26.31
C ASN A 37 6.70 6.19 -25.78
N ARG A 38 7.59 6.67 -26.66
CA ARG A 38 8.94 7.09 -26.30
C ARG A 38 8.95 8.27 -25.33
N LEU A 39 8.16 9.31 -25.61
CA LEU A 39 8.16 10.53 -24.80
C LEU A 39 7.55 10.27 -23.40
N SER A 40 6.43 9.55 -23.32
CA SER A 40 5.85 9.16 -22.03
C SER A 40 6.81 8.27 -21.24
N SER A 41 7.51 7.33 -21.88
CA SER A 41 8.50 6.48 -21.21
C SER A 41 9.63 7.29 -20.56
N ILE A 42 10.18 8.27 -21.27
CA ILE A 42 11.22 9.17 -20.74
C ILE A 42 10.67 9.96 -19.55
N LEU A 43 9.48 10.56 -19.70
CA LEU A 43 8.90 11.40 -18.68
C LEU A 43 8.62 10.62 -17.38
N ILE A 44 7.98 9.46 -17.50
CA ILE A 44 7.65 8.60 -16.36
C ILE A 44 8.94 8.11 -15.69
N LYS A 45 9.90 7.60 -16.47
CA LYS A 45 11.18 7.14 -15.92
C LYS A 45 11.87 8.27 -15.17
N ALA A 46 11.87 9.51 -15.68
CA ALA A 46 12.49 10.65 -15.01
C ALA A 46 11.85 11.02 -13.67
N HIS A 47 10.56 10.76 -13.46
CA HIS A 47 9.81 11.17 -12.27
C HIS A 47 9.65 10.08 -11.21
N ILE A 48 9.91 8.81 -11.54
CA ILE A 48 9.91 7.73 -10.55
C ILE A 48 11.26 7.64 -9.83
N SER A 49 11.22 7.20 -8.57
CA SER A 49 12.42 6.98 -7.77
C SER A 49 13.30 5.87 -8.34
N GLN A 50 14.60 5.94 -8.05
CA GLN A 50 15.56 4.94 -8.49
C GLN A 50 15.28 3.55 -7.89
N SER A 51 14.69 3.47 -6.68
CA SER A 51 14.31 2.20 -6.06
C SER A 51 13.21 1.49 -6.85
N ILE A 52 12.15 2.22 -7.25
CA ILE A 52 11.09 1.68 -8.10
C ILE A 52 11.68 1.29 -9.46
N ARG A 53 12.45 2.19 -10.09
CA ARG A 53 13.07 1.95 -11.39
C ARG A 53 13.97 0.71 -11.40
N GLY A 54 14.72 0.45 -10.32
CA GLY A 54 15.57 -0.73 -10.18
C GLY A 54 14.83 -2.02 -9.87
N SER A 55 13.61 -1.94 -9.31
CA SER A 55 12.78 -3.11 -8.98
C SER A 55 11.94 -3.64 -10.14
N ILE A 56 11.75 -2.86 -11.20
CA ILE A 56 10.94 -3.24 -12.36
C ILE A 56 11.81 -3.50 -13.60
N PRO A 57 11.52 -4.54 -14.39
CA PRO A 57 12.20 -4.76 -15.66
C PRO A 57 12.07 -3.55 -16.59
N ASN A 58 13.13 -3.22 -17.31
CA ASN A 58 13.07 -2.17 -18.31
C ASN A 58 12.11 -2.61 -19.45
N ASN A 59 11.06 -1.82 -19.68
CA ASN A 59 10.12 -2.07 -20.77
C ASN A 59 10.17 -0.91 -21.77
N TYR A 60 10.12 -1.27 -23.05
CA TYR A 60 10.00 -0.32 -24.15
C TYR A 60 8.60 0.27 -24.23
N LYS A 61 7.57 -0.57 -24.04
CA LYS A 61 6.17 -0.17 -24.12
C LYS A 61 5.78 0.50 -22.81
N VAL A 62 5.47 1.80 -22.87
CA VAL A 62 5.18 2.63 -21.70
C VAL A 62 3.96 2.14 -20.93
N LYS A 63 2.91 1.66 -21.63
CA LYS A 63 1.71 1.09 -21.01
C LYS A 63 2.03 -0.12 -20.13
N ALA A 64 2.91 -1.01 -20.62
CA ALA A 64 3.37 -2.16 -19.85
C ALA A 64 4.32 -1.75 -18.70
N TYR A 65 5.10 -0.70 -18.88
CA TYR A 65 5.94 -0.14 -17.82
C TYR A 65 5.12 0.45 -16.66
N VAL A 66 4.07 1.21 -16.96
CA VAL A 66 3.14 1.74 -15.95
C VAL A 66 2.44 0.62 -15.20
N LYS A 67 1.97 -0.41 -15.91
CA LYS A 67 1.40 -1.60 -15.26
C LYS A 67 2.38 -2.26 -14.28
N ALA A 68 3.65 -2.39 -14.66
CA ALA A 68 4.68 -2.95 -13.78
C ALA A 68 4.95 -2.05 -12.55
N ILE A 69 4.83 -0.74 -12.69
CA ILE A 69 4.90 0.20 -11.55
C ILE A 69 3.73 -0.06 -10.59
N ASP A 70 2.49 -0.14 -11.11
CA ASP A 70 1.30 -0.39 -10.29
C ASP A 70 1.40 -1.73 -9.54
N GLU A 71 1.81 -2.80 -10.23
CA GLU A 71 2.05 -4.11 -9.63
C GLU A 71 3.13 -4.06 -8.53
N GLN A 72 4.18 -3.26 -8.73
CA GLN A 72 5.23 -3.07 -7.74
C GLN A 72 4.72 -2.33 -6.50
N PHE A 73 3.86 -1.32 -6.64
CA PHE A 73 3.23 -0.65 -5.48
C PHE A 73 2.36 -1.62 -4.68
N VAL A 74 1.56 -2.45 -5.35
CA VAL A 74 0.76 -3.49 -4.68
C VAL A 74 1.66 -4.47 -3.91
N SER A 75 2.81 -4.84 -4.47
CA SER A 75 3.80 -5.69 -3.79
C SER A 75 4.38 -5.01 -2.54
N PHE A 76 4.74 -3.73 -2.63
CA PHE A 76 5.23 -2.95 -1.50
C PHE A 76 4.20 -2.84 -0.38
N ASP A 77 2.94 -2.55 -0.70
CA ASP A 77 1.85 -2.43 0.27
C ASP A 77 1.62 -3.76 1.01
N LYS A 78 1.63 -4.89 0.28
CA LYS A 78 1.55 -6.24 0.88
C LYS A 78 2.74 -6.54 1.79
N ALA A 79 3.95 -6.21 1.37
CA ALA A 79 5.15 -6.40 2.18
C ALA A 79 5.13 -5.53 3.46
N LEU A 80 4.65 -4.30 3.36
CA LEU A 80 4.46 -3.41 4.49
C LEU A 80 3.39 -3.93 5.44
N ALA A 81 2.24 -4.39 4.92
CA ALA A 81 1.19 -5.02 5.72
C ALA A 81 1.73 -6.23 6.49
N ASN A 82 2.50 -7.11 5.86
CA ASN A 82 3.14 -8.25 6.53
C ASN A 82 4.13 -7.81 7.62
N THR A 83 4.92 -6.75 7.36
CA THR A 83 5.87 -6.21 8.33
C THR A 83 5.16 -5.61 9.55
N LEU A 84 4.08 -4.86 9.32
CA LEU A 84 3.24 -4.30 10.39
C LEU A 84 2.57 -5.41 11.20
N MET A 85 2.05 -6.46 10.55
CA MET A 85 1.44 -7.60 11.24
C MET A 85 2.47 -8.34 12.09
N LYS A 86 3.68 -8.57 11.56
CA LYS A 86 4.78 -9.16 12.32
C LYS A 86 5.08 -8.31 13.56
N ARG A 87 5.23 -6.99 13.39
CA ARG A 87 5.48 -6.06 14.50
C ARG A 87 4.37 -6.12 15.55
N LEU A 88 3.09 -6.05 15.12
CA LEU A 88 1.93 -6.13 16.02
C LEU A 88 1.94 -7.43 16.83
N SER A 89 2.20 -8.57 16.17
CA SER A 89 2.18 -9.89 16.81
C SER A 89 3.33 -10.15 17.76
N SER A 90 4.48 -9.50 17.54
CA SER A 90 5.66 -9.62 18.40
C SER A 90 5.72 -8.54 19.49
N MET A 91 4.79 -7.58 19.48
CA MET A 91 4.82 -6.47 20.42
C MET A 91 4.48 -6.97 21.82
N THR A 92 5.37 -6.69 22.76
CA THR A 92 5.19 -6.96 24.20
C THR A 92 5.33 -5.65 24.96
N PHE A 93 4.60 -5.52 26.06
CA PHE A 93 4.69 -4.34 26.91
C PHE A 93 6.13 -4.10 27.40
N ASP A 94 6.69 -2.92 27.15
CA ASP A 94 8.12 -2.62 27.36
C ASP A 94 8.39 -1.71 28.57
N ARG A 95 7.43 -1.65 29.51
CA ARG A 95 7.43 -0.79 30.71
C ARG A 95 7.16 0.71 30.45
N SER A 96 6.70 1.06 29.25
CA SER A 96 5.97 2.32 28.99
C SER A 96 4.66 2.38 29.76
N THR A 97 3.87 3.45 29.64
CA THR A 97 2.51 3.44 30.21
C THR A 97 1.60 2.51 29.41
N VAL A 98 0.65 1.84 30.07
CA VAL A 98 -0.37 1.00 29.38
C VAL A 98 -1.07 1.79 28.27
N ARG A 99 -1.29 3.09 28.49
CA ARG A 99 -1.89 4.00 27.51
C ARG A 99 -1.03 4.16 26.25
N GLU A 100 0.26 4.41 26.39
CA GLU A 100 1.19 4.52 25.25
C GLU A 100 1.25 3.22 24.47
N HIS A 101 1.34 2.09 25.18
CA HIS A 101 1.34 0.77 24.57
C HIS A 101 0.06 0.49 23.74
N ILE A 102 -1.12 0.84 24.29
CA ILE A 102 -2.39 0.76 23.55
C ILE A 102 -2.37 1.66 22.30
N MET A 103 -1.87 2.89 22.43
CA MET A 103 -1.80 3.85 21.33
C MET A 103 -0.90 3.34 20.21
N ASP A 104 0.28 2.79 20.52
CA ASP A 104 1.20 2.26 19.52
C ASP A 104 0.57 1.09 18.74
N MET A 105 -0.09 0.16 19.43
CA MET A 105 -0.77 -0.97 18.77
C MET A 105 -1.96 -0.49 17.92
N ARG A 106 -2.71 0.51 18.39
CA ARG A 106 -3.78 1.16 17.60
C ARG A 106 -3.25 1.85 16.36
N ASP A 107 -2.12 2.54 16.46
CA ASP A 107 -1.50 3.23 15.33
C ASP A 107 -0.98 2.25 14.28
N ILE A 108 -0.47 1.08 14.69
CA ILE A 108 -0.15 -0.01 13.75
C ILE A 108 -1.40 -0.51 13.02
N ALA A 109 -2.51 -0.71 13.74
CA ALA A 109 -3.77 -1.15 13.12
C ALA A 109 -4.36 -0.10 12.18
N ALA A 110 -4.28 1.19 12.52
CA ALA A 110 -4.69 2.28 11.65
C ALA A 110 -3.86 2.31 10.35
N LYS A 111 -2.55 2.05 10.43
CA LYS A 111 -1.67 1.89 9.26
C LYS A 111 -2.06 0.66 8.44
N HIS A 112 -2.42 -0.45 9.08
CA HIS A 112 -2.96 -1.66 8.40
C HIS A 112 -4.22 -1.33 7.61
N LYS A 113 -5.15 -0.58 8.21
CA LYS A 113 -6.39 -0.13 7.57
C LYS A 113 -6.15 0.78 6.36
N SER A 114 -5.12 1.64 6.40
CA SER A 114 -4.75 2.46 5.23
C SER A 114 -4.22 1.64 4.04
N LEU A 115 -3.83 0.38 4.28
CA LEU A 115 -3.44 -0.59 3.25
C LEU A 115 -4.60 -1.53 2.87
N GLU A 116 -5.83 -1.14 3.16
CA GLU A 116 -7.06 -1.91 2.92
C GLU A 116 -7.13 -3.26 3.68
N VAL A 117 -6.30 -3.44 4.71
CA VAL A 117 -6.35 -4.60 5.60
C VAL A 117 -7.00 -4.18 6.91
N ASP A 118 -8.31 -4.44 7.03
CA ASP A 118 -9.07 -4.04 8.21
C ASP A 118 -8.92 -5.06 9.35
N MET A 119 -8.76 -4.53 10.56
CA MET A 119 -8.71 -5.30 11.79
C MET A 119 -9.88 -4.89 12.65
N SER A 120 -10.73 -5.86 13.00
CA SER A 120 -11.87 -5.57 13.87
C SER A 120 -11.38 -5.11 15.24
N GLU A 121 -12.08 -4.14 15.81
CA GLU A 121 -11.75 -3.59 17.13
C GLU A 121 -11.67 -4.68 18.23
N PRO A 122 -12.58 -5.68 18.28
CA PRO A 122 -12.46 -6.78 19.23
C PRO A 122 -11.18 -7.61 19.07
N PHE A 123 -10.73 -7.83 17.84
CA PHE A 123 -9.51 -8.59 17.57
C PHE A 123 -8.28 -7.82 18.04
N LEU A 124 -8.24 -6.51 17.79
CA LEU A 124 -7.15 -5.65 18.26
C LEU A 124 -7.09 -5.57 19.78
N VAL A 125 -8.23 -5.44 20.46
CA VAL A 125 -8.28 -5.47 21.94
C VAL A 125 -7.68 -6.77 22.48
N HIS A 126 -8.00 -7.91 21.87
CA HIS A 126 -7.41 -9.19 22.28
C HIS A 126 -5.89 -9.24 22.13
N PHE A 127 -5.36 -8.69 21.04
CA PHE A 127 -3.90 -8.55 20.84
C PHE A 127 -3.26 -7.67 21.91
N ILE A 128 -3.88 -6.54 22.21
CA ILE A 128 -3.40 -5.62 23.25
C ILE A 128 -3.38 -6.33 24.60
N LEU A 129 -4.48 -6.95 25.02
CA LEU A 129 -4.54 -7.66 26.30
C LEU A 129 -3.51 -8.81 26.38
N LYS A 130 -3.24 -9.51 25.28
CA LYS A 130 -2.22 -10.56 25.22
C LYS A 130 -0.80 -10.03 25.35
N SER A 131 -0.52 -8.84 24.82
CA SER A 131 0.82 -8.23 24.85
C SER A 131 1.24 -7.66 26.22
N LEU A 132 0.28 -7.41 27.12
CA LEU A 132 0.57 -6.92 28.48
C LEU A 132 1.21 -8.01 29.35
N HIS A 133 2.11 -7.62 30.24
CA HIS A 133 2.74 -8.51 31.22
C HIS A 133 1.73 -9.21 32.13
N ALA A 134 2.15 -10.33 32.74
CA ALA A 134 1.33 -11.13 33.65
C ALA A 134 0.86 -10.34 34.89
N GLU A 135 1.64 -9.34 35.34
CA GLU A 135 1.29 -8.46 36.46
C GLU A 135 0.00 -7.65 36.21
N TYR A 136 -0.37 -7.41 34.95
CA TYR A 136 -1.62 -6.78 34.55
C TYR A 136 -2.81 -7.75 34.52
N GLY A 137 -2.69 -8.94 35.13
CA GLY A 137 -3.76 -9.93 35.24
C GLY A 137 -5.09 -9.37 35.73
N PRO A 138 -5.12 -8.59 36.84
CA PRO A 138 -6.35 -7.94 37.32
C PRO A 138 -6.98 -6.99 36.30
N PHE A 139 -6.16 -6.23 35.56
CA PHE A 139 -6.63 -5.35 34.50
C PHE A 139 -7.33 -6.14 33.38
N LYS A 140 -6.74 -7.27 32.95
CA LYS A 140 -7.34 -8.17 31.94
C LYS A 140 -8.67 -8.75 32.41
N ILE A 141 -8.74 -9.22 33.66
CA ILE A 141 -9.97 -9.79 34.25
C ILE A 141 -11.04 -8.70 34.38
N SER A 142 -10.66 -7.51 34.83
CA SER A 142 -11.57 -6.37 34.95
C SER A 142 -12.18 -6.04 33.59
N TYR A 143 -11.39 -5.88 32.53
CA TYR A 143 -11.92 -5.61 31.19
C TYR A 143 -12.84 -6.73 30.69
N ASN A 144 -12.42 -8.00 30.81
CA ASN A 144 -13.19 -9.14 30.31
C ASN A 144 -14.52 -9.38 31.06
N THR A 145 -14.67 -8.82 32.26
CA THR A 145 -15.91 -8.93 33.07
C THR A 145 -16.84 -7.73 32.89
N HIS A 146 -16.39 -6.65 32.22
CA HIS A 146 -17.29 -5.58 31.78
C HIS A 146 -18.23 -6.11 30.69
N LYS A 147 -19.49 -5.65 30.73
CA LYS A 147 -20.58 -6.17 29.87
C LYS A 147 -20.63 -5.53 28.48
N ASP A 148 -19.69 -4.64 28.17
CA ASP A 148 -19.68 -3.84 26.97
C ASP A 148 -18.97 -4.52 25.80
N LYS A 149 -19.12 -3.94 24.60
CA LYS A 149 -18.43 -4.42 23.40
C LYS A 149 -16.93 -4.20 23.57
N TRP A 150 -16.13 -5.05 22.95
CA TRP A 150 -14.67 -4.89 22.95
C TRP A 150 -14.26 -3.61 22.23
N LEU A 151 -14.12 -2.50 22.98
CA LEU A 151 -13.74 -1.18 22.49
C LEU A 151 -12.38 -0.74 23.06
N ILE A 152 -11.53 -0.18 22.19
CA ILE A 152 -10.19 0.33 22.56
C ILE A 152 -10.33 1.57 23.44
N ASN A 153 -11.34 2.39 23.19
CA ASN A 153 -11.59 3.59 23.99
C ASN A 153 -11.91 3.24 25.44
N GLU A 154 -12.65 2.16 25.69
CA GLU A 154 -12.91 1.66 27.04
C GLU A 154 -11.61 1.21 27.72
N LEU A 155 -10.78 0.45 26.99
CA LEU A 155 -9.47 0.00 27.46
C LEU A 155 -8.56 1.16 27.87
N LEU A 156 -8.60 2.27 27.14
CA LEU A 156 -7.84 3.50 27.44
C LEU A 156 -8.34 4.26 28.68
N THR A 157 -9.61 4.06 29.07
CA THR A 157 -10.21 4.75 30.23
C THR A 157 -10.05 3.98 31.54
N MET A 158 -9.68 2.69 31.47
CA MET A 158 -9.45 1.87 32.65
C MET A 158 -8.20 2.34 33.39
N ARG A 159 -8.32 2.44 34.72
CA ARG A 159 -7.18 2.73 35.59
C ARG A 159 -6.41 1.44 35.87
N VAL A 160 -5.09 1.52 35.82
CA VAL A 160 -4.22 0.48 36.37
C VAL A 160 -4.31 0.62 37.88
N GLY A 161 -4.95 -0.37 38.53
CA GLY A 161 -5.10 -0.45 39.99
C GLY A 161 -3.90 -1.10 40.65
#